data_AF-A0A7W8SJZ3-F1
#
_entry.id   AF-A0A7W8SJZ3-F1
#
_cell.length_a   1.000
_cell.length_b   1.000
_cell.length_c   1.000
_cell.angle_alpha   90.00
_cell.angle_beta   90.00
_cell.angle_gamma   90.00
#
_symmetry.space_group_name_H-M   'P 1'
#
loop_
_entity.id
_entity.type
_entity.pdbx_description
1 polymer ?
#
loop_
_entity_poly.entity_id
_entity_poly.type
_entity_poly.pdbx_seq_one_letter_code
_entity_poly.pdbx_strand_id
1 'polypeptide(L)'
;MIHGFDSLWLPAAMLARERQPELVDALMGATRYWLVELHFQKGLAGAPADVIAAGLQTPVNPVVAESFALAIVASEKPPAFDGLTGHQPDVSKAQRDTKLIGLAINELGKVATAGGAYVAESSYFQKDWQAAYWGANYARLLSIKQRYDPHGVFFVRHGVGSEDWSADGFTRMADSD
;
A
#
# COMPACT_ATOMS: atom_id res chain seq x y z
N MET A 1 16.81 -6.40 4.88
CA MET A 1 15.47 -7.02 4.92
C MET A 1 14.53 -6.07 5.64
N ILE A 2 13.30 -5.93 5.16
CA ILE A 2 12.32 -4.97 5.70
C ILE A 2 11.48 -5.68 6.77
N HIS A 3 11.24 -5.04 7.92
CA HIS A 3 10.48 -5.65 9.01
C HIS A 3 9.01 -5.27 9.00
N GLY A 4 8.74 -4.01 8.69
CA GLY A 4 7.44 -3.49 8.31
C GLY A 4 7.63 -2.48 7.17
N PHE A 5 6.63 -2.43 6.30
CA PHE A 5 6.53 -1.50 5.19
C PHE A 5 5.06 -1.19 5.04
N ASP A 6 4.71 0.08 4.99
CA ASP A 6 3.35 0.46 4.67
C ASP A 6 3.33 1.82 3.98
N SER A 7 2.27 2.07 3.21
CA SER A 7 2.08 3.33 2.53
C SER A 7 0.62 3.73 2.45
N LEU A 8 0.39 5.04 2.38
CA LEU A 8 -0.95 5.63 2.37
C LEU A 8 -0.97 6.87 1.49
N TRP A 9 -2.03 7.01 0.70
CA TRP A 9 -2.24 8.20 -0.12
C TRP A 9 -2.83 9.35 0.71
N LEU A 10 -2.16 10.51 0.72
CA LEU A 10 -2.64 11.69 1.43
C LEU A 10 -3.49 12.58 0.51
N PRO A 11 -4.76 12.85 0.85
CA PRO A 11 -5.67 13.57 -0.02
C PRO A 11 -5.39 15.07 -0.03
N ALA A 12 -5.44 15.68 -1.22
CA ALA A 12 -5.17 17.12 -1.41
C ALA A 12 -6.18 18.02 -0.70
N ALA A 13 -7.38 17.51 -0.40
CA ALA A 13 -8.37 18.20 0.43
C ALA A 13 -7.80 18.59 1.81
N MET A 14 -6.81 17.87 2.34
CA MET A 14 -6.16 18.21 3.61
C MET A 14 -5.25 19.44 3.53
N LEU A 15 -4.93 19.91 2.32
CA LEU A 15 -4.18 21.16 2.11
C LEU A 15 -5.06 22.41 2.25
N ALA A 16 -6.39 22.26 2.28
CA ALA A 16 -7.31 23.37 2.53
C ALA A 16 -7.05 23.97 3.93
N ARG A 17 -7.08 25.31 4.05
CA ARG A 17 -6.63 26.03 5.25
C ARG A 17 -7.36 25.60 6.52
N GLU A 18 -8.63 25.30 6.40
CA GLU A 18 -9.52 24.82 7.45
C GLU A 18 -9.25 23.36 7.86
N ARG A 19 -8.60 22.57 6.99
CA ARG A 19 -8.25 21.16 7.20
C ARG A 19 -6.79 20.95 7.63
N GLN A 20 -5.92 21.91 7.36
CA GLN A 20 -4.48 21.84 7.68
C GLN A 20 -4.17 21.48 9.14
N PRO A 21 -4.91 21.96 10.17
CA PRO A 21 -4.66 21.54 11.55
C PRO A 21 -4.74 20.02 11.73
N GLU A 22 -5.71 19.37 11.10
CA GLU A 22 -5.90 17.92 11.20
C GLU A 22 -4.77 17.16 10.49
N LEU A 23 -4.30 17.67 9.34
CA LEU A 23 -3.13 17.11 8.64
C LEU A 23 -1.86 17.21 9.50
N VAL A 24 -1.63 18.38 10.11
CA VAL A 24 -0.48 18.61 11.00
C VAL A 24 -0.56 17.66 12.19
N ASP A 25 -1.72 17.55 12.83
CA ASP A 25 -1.90 16.65 13.97
C ASP A 25 -1.64 15.19 13.60
N ALA A 26 -2.11 14.74 12.43
CA ALA A 26 -1.86 13.38 11.93
C ALA A 26 -0.37 13.12 11.65
N LEU A 27 0.32 14.05 10.98
CA LEU A 27 1.76 13.95 10.72
C LEU A 27 2.59 13.97 12.02
N MET A 28 2.28 14.90 12.92
CA MET A 28 2.94 15.00 14.22
C MET A 28 2.64 13.80 15.11
N GLY A 29 1.43 13.23 15.03
CA GLY A 29 1.06 11.99 15.70
C GLY A 29 1.88 10.81 15.18
N ALA A 30 1.96 10.66 13.86
CA ALA A 30 2.70 9.57 13.23
C ALA A 30 4.20 9.58 13.57
N THR A 31 4.82 10.76 13.57
CA THR A 31 6.25 10.93 13.89
C THR A 31 6.62 10.55 15.33
N ARG A 32 5.64 10.42 16.25
CA ARG A 32 5.88 9.90 17.60
C ARG A 32 6.15 8.40 17.64
N TYR A 33 5.78 7.68 16.57
CA TYR A 33 5.95 6.23 16.48
C TYR A 33 7.06 5.84 15.52
N TRP A 34 7.17 6.48 14.36
CA TRP A 34 8.16 6.13 13.33
C TRP A 34 8.46 7.29 12.38
N LEU A 35 9.54 7.16 11.59
CA LEU A 35 9.85 8.09 10.51
C LEU A 35 8.75 8.00 9.43
N VAL A 36 8.31 9.16 8.92
CA VAL A 36 7.37 9.28 7.82
C VAL A 36 8.06 9.95 6.65
N GLU A 37 8.07 9.30 5.50
CA GLU A 37 8.59 9.83 4.24
C GLU A 37 7.43 10.30 3.37
N LEU A 38 7.52 11.52 2.83
CA LEU A 38 6.49 12.10 1.96
C LEU A 38 7.01 12.21 0.53
N HIS A 39 6.33 11.53 -0.39
CA HIS A 39 6.67 11.48 -1.81
C HIS A 39 5.64 12.26 -2.62
N PHE A 40 5.99 13.47 -3.05
CA PHE A 40 5.10 14.41 -3.75
C PHE A 40 4.98 14.15 -5.26
N GLN A 41 5.88 13.35 -5.82
CA GLN A 41 5.95 13.01 -7.24
C GLN A 41 5.12 11.78 -7.64
N LYS A 42 4.28 11.26 -6.74
CA LYS A 42 3.51 10.02 -6.96
C LYS A 42 2.01 10.23 -7.11
N GLY A 43 1.48 11.25 -6.45
CA GLY A 43 0.09 11.67 -6.61
C GLY A 43 -0.11 12.52 -7.87
N LEU A 44 -1.35 12.68 -8.30
CA LEU A 44 -1.71 13.51 -9.46
C LEU A 44 -2.47 14.79 -9.07
N ALA A 45 -2.72 15.03 -7.78
CA ALA A 45 -3.43 16.24 -7.37
C ALA A 45 -2.67 17.50 -7.78
N GLY A 46 -3.37 18.43 -8.43
CA GLY A 46 -2.79 19.65 -8.98
C GLY A 46 -2.20 19.51 -10.39
N ALA A 47 -2.21 18.30 -10.98
CA ALA A 47 -1.88 18.13 -12.40
C ALA A 47 -2.95 18.75 -13.31
N PRO A 48 -2.62 19.05 -14.58
CA PRO A 48 -3.59 19.49 -15.58
C PRO A 48 -4.78 18.51 -15.72
N ALA A 49 -5.97 19.05 -16.03
CA ALA A 49 -7.20 18.26 -16.06
C ALA A 49 -7.17 17.10 -17.07
N ASP A 50 -6.51 17.29 -18.21
CA ASP A 50 -6.30 16.26 -19.23
C ASP A 50 -5.36 15.15 -18.73
N VAL A 51 -4.34 15.48 -17.94
CA VAL A 51 -3.44 14.50 -17.31
C VAL A 51 -4.19 13.68 -16.27
N ILE A 52 -5.00 14.32 -15.42
CA ILE A 52 -5.84 13.61 -14.45
C ILE A 52 -6.84 12.69 -15.17
N ALA A 53 -7.51 13.20 -16.21
CA ALA A 53 -8.45 12.42 -17.00
C ALA A 53 -7.78 11.21 -17.65
N ALA A 54 -6.57 11.37 -18.20
CA ALA A 54 -5.79 10.26 -18.75
C ALA A 54 -5.39 9.25 -17.66
N GLY A 55 -4.96 9.73 -16.48
CA GLY A 55 -4.62 8.89 -15.32
C GLY A 55 -5.79 8.00 -14.87
N LEU A 56 -7.00 8.54 -14.86
CA LEU A 56 -8.23 7.81 -14.52
C LEU A 56 -8.62 6.74 -15.55
N GLN A 57 -8.02 6.76 -16.76
CA GLN A 57 -8.18 5.69 -17.76
C GLN A 57 -7.14 4.57 -17.63
N THR A 58 -6.21 4.67 -16.67
CA THR A 58 -5.19 3.65 -16.38
C THR A 58 -5.68 2.68 -15.29
N PRO A 59 -4.99 1.55 -15.04
CA PRO A 59 -5.37 0.61 -13.99
C PRO A 59 -5.04 1.10 -12.56
N VAL A 60 -4.42 2.26 -12.40
CA VAL A 60 -4.02 2.82 -11.08
C VAL A 60 -5.26 3.11 -10.23
N ASN A 61 -5.15 2.96 -8.91
CA ASN A 61 -6.23 3.31 -7.98
C ASN A 61 -6.67 4.76 -8.19
N PRO A 62 -7.97 5.05 -8.41
CA PRO A 62 -8.46 6.41 -8.64
C PRO A 62 -8.13 7.42 -7.54
N VAL A 63 -7.90 6.97 -6.29
CA VAL A 63 -7.51 7.85 -5.18
C VAL A 63 -6.23 8.65 -5.47
N VAL A 64 -5.35 8.14 -6.33
CA VAL A 64 -4.11 8.82 -6.76
C VAL A 64 -4.41 10.16 -7.45
N ALA A 65 -5.54 10.25 -8.15
CA ALA A 65 -5.98 11.49 -8.82
C ALA A 65 -6.19 12.65 -7.84
N GLU A 66 -6.61 12.35 -6.62
CA GLU A 66 -6.95 13.32 -5.58
C GLU A 66 -5.87 13.47 -4.51
N SER A 67 -4.76 12.74 -4.64
CA SER A 67 -3.72 12.67 -3.63
C SER A 67 -2.54 13.58 -3.98
N PHE A 68 -2.04 14.34 -3.01
CA PHE A 68 -0.90 15.24 -3.19
C PHE A 68 0.44 14.60 -2.83
N ALA A 69 0.41 13.53 -2.03
CA ALA A 69 1.60 12.80 -1.63
C ALA A 69 1.27 11.33 -1.35
N LEU A 70 2.27 10.47 -1.51
CA LEU A 70 2.32 9.15 -0.88
C LEU A 70 3.12 9.28 0.41
N ALA A 71 2.54 8.89 1.53
CA ALA A 71 3.27 8.69 2.77
C ALA A 71 3.80 7.25 2.84
N ILE A 72 5.07 7.08 3.14
CA ILE A 72 5.71 5.78 3.36
C ILE A 72 6.21 5.73 4.79
N VAL A 73 5.92 4.63 5.47
CA VAL A 73 6.44 4.32 6.79
C VAL A 73 7.04 2.93 6.72
N ALA A 74 8.37 2.86 6.73
CA ALA A 74 9.09 1.62 6.53
C ALA A 74 10.28 1.49 7.47
N SER A 75 10.64 0.24 7.75
CA SER A 75 11.87 -0.12 8.45
C SER A 75 12.82 -0.81 7.49
N GLU A 76 14.09 -0.43 7.52
CA GLU A 76 15.14 -1.12 6.80
C GLU A 76 16.13 -1.73 7.80
N LYS A 77 16.70 -2.88 7.43
CA LYS A 77 17.86 -3.44 8.10
C LYS A 77 18.77 -4.15 7.10
N PRO A 78 20.03 -4.44 7.47
CA PRO A 78 20.89 -5.31 6.67
C PRO A 78 20.23 -6.66 6.36
N PRO A 79 20.68 -7.36 5.31
CA PRO A 79 20.32 -8.76 5.09
C PRO A 79 20.54 -9.59 6.35
N ALA A 80 19.56 -10.45 6.65
CA ALA A 80 19.60 -11.34 7.79
C ALA A 80 19.44 -12.78 7.31
N PHE A 81 20.31 -13.67 7.79
CA PHE A 81 20.39 -15.07 7.40
C PHE A 81 20.44 -15.92 8.64
N ASP A 82 19.56 -16.91 8.71
CA ASP A 82 19.61 -17.88 9.79
C ASP A 82 20.90 -18.69 9.71
N GLY A 83 21.50 -18.98 10.87
CA GLY A 83 22.80 -19.67 10.96
C GLY A 83 24.04 -18.83 10.65
N LEU A 84 23.94 -17.56 10.22
CA LEU A 84 25.10 -16.69 10.02
C LEU A 84 25.34 -15.78 11.24
N THR A 85 26.46 -15.99 11.94
CA THR A 85 26.83 -15.23 13.14
C THR A 85 26.88 -13.73 12.89
N GLY A 86 26.11 -12.97 13.68
CA GLY A 86 26.02 -11.51 13.57
C GLY A 86 25.00 -11.02 12.55
N HIS A 87 24.38 -11.93 11.80
CA HIS A 87 23.38 -11.64 10.77
C HIS A 87 22.07 -12.38 11.01
N GLN A 88 21.84 -12.94 12.19
CA GLN A 88 20.61 -13.65 12.48
C GLN A 88 19.37 -12.72 12.44
N PRO A 89 18.19 -13.25 12.06
CA PRO A 89 16.95 -12.48 12.17
C PRO A 89 16.62 -12.13 13.62
N ASP A 90 16.54 -10.83 13.93
CA ASP A 90 15.94 -10.35 15.18
C ASP A 90 14.41 -10.25 15.04
N VAL A 91 13.72 -11.30 15.46
CA VAL A 91 12.24 -11.39 15.40
C VAL A 91 11.58 -10.41 16.37
N SER A 92 12.16 -10.22 17.55
CA SER A 92 11.62 -9.29 18.57
C SER A 92 11.67 -7.85 18.09
N LYS A 93 12.76 -7.44 17.42
CA LYS A 93 12.84 -6.15 16.73
C LYS A 93 11.83 -6.08 15.59
N ALA A 94 11.71 -7.13 14.78
CA ALA A 94 10.75 -7.16 13.68
C ALA A 94 9.32 -6.86 14.12
N GLN A 95 8.88 -7.53 15.18
CA GLN A 95 7.53 -7.37 15.75
C GLN A 95 7.33 -5.96 16.32
N ARG A 96 8.34 -5.42 17.00
CA ARG A 96 8.30 -4.05 17.54
C ARG A 96 8.20 -3.01 16.43
N ASP A 97 9.06 -3.09 15.42
CA ASP A 97 9.09 -2.17 14.29
C ASP A 97 7.75 -2.23 13.54
N THR A 98 7.24 -3.42 13.23
CA THR A 98 5.92 -3.61 12.58
C THR A 98 4.80 -2.94 13.36
N LYS A 99 4.79 -3.10 14.70
CA LYS A 99 3.79 -2.47 15.56
C LYS A 99 3.89 -0.94 15.51
N LEU A 100 5.08 -0.37 15.60
CA LEU A 100 5.29 1.08 15.58
C LEU A 100 4.93 1.68 14.21
N ILE A 101 5.27 1.00 13.12
CA ILE A 101 4.87 1.39 11.76
C ILE A 101 3.34 1.40 11.64
N GLY A 102 2.66 0.35 12.10
CA GLY A 102 1.19 0.31 12.08
C GLY A 102 0.56 1.43 12.90
N LEU A 103 1.15 1.80 14.04
CA LEU A 103 0.70 2.95 14.84
C LEU A 103 0.88 4.28 14.08
N ALA A 104 2.01 4.48 13.41
CA ALA A 104 2.24 5.67 12.58
C ALA A 104 1.24 5.76 11.42
N ILE A 105 0.98 4.65 10.72
CA ILE A 105 0.00 4.59 9.63
C ILE A 105 -1.41 4.87 10.15
N ASN A 106 -1.79 4.35 11.32
CA ASN A 106 -3.08 4.63 11.92
C ASN A 106 -3.29 6.12 12.21
N GLU A 107 -2.24 6.84 12.60
CA GLU A 107 -2.30 8.30 12.77
C GLU A 107 -2.57 9.01 11.44
N LEU A 108 -1.87 8.63 10.36
CA LEU A 108 -2.11 9.16 9.02
C LEU A 108 -3.50 8.79 8.47
N GLY A 109 -3.98 7.59 8.78
CA GLY A 109 -5.30 7.08 8.39
C GLY A 109 -6.47 7.92 8.90
N LYS A 110 -6.27 8.74 9.94
CA LYS A 110 -7.29 9.67 10.44
C LYS A 110 -7.69 10.73 9.42
N VAL A 111 -6.77 11.11 8.52
CA VAL A 111 -6.99 12.17 7.51
C VAL A 111 -7.04 11.65 6.08
N ALA A 112 -6.66 10.39 5.85
CA ALA A 112 -6.67 9.72 4.55
C ALA A 112 -7.72 8.60 4.53
N THR A 113 -8.99 8.98 4.72
CA THR A 113 -10.12 8.04 4.88
C THR A 113 -10.51 7.30 3.62
N ALA A 114 -10.19 7.84 2.44
CA ALA A 114 -10.30 7.12 1.17
C ALA A 114 -9.34 5.91 1.10
N GLY A 115 -8.31 5.91 1.97
CA GLY A 115 -7.34 4.84 2.09
C GLY A 115 -6.48 4.70 0.84
N GLY A 116 -6.18 3.44 0.52
CA GLY A 116 -5.33 3.10 -0.60
C GLY A 116 -3.84 3.03 -0.23
N ALA A 117 -3.13 2.15 -0.92
CA ALA A 117 -1.70 1.96 -0.75
C ALA A 117 -1.06 1.80 -2.13
N TYR A 118 0.24 2.07 -2.22
CA TYR A 118 0.96 1.87 -3.47
C TYR A 118 1.46 0.42 -3.54
N VAL A 119 0.93 -0.38 -4.46
CA VAL A 119 1.18 -1.84 -4.55
C VAL A 119 2.67 -2.21 -4.53
N ALA A 120 3.53 -1.41 -5.15
CA ALA A 120 4.97 -1.67 -5.20
C ALA A 120 5.71 -1.40 -3.88
N GLU A 121 5.10 -0.63 -2.98
CA GLU A 121 5.69 -0.13 -1.74
C GLU A 121 4.62 -0.16 -0.65
N SER A 122 4.22 -1.36 -0.24
CA SER A 122 3.18 -1.53 0.77
C SER A 122 3.38 -2.82 1.56
N SER A 123 2.54 -3.04 2.55
CA SER A 123 2.62 -4.21 3.42
C SER A 123 2.40 -5.51 2.66
N TYR A 124 3.31 -6.46 2.84
CA TYR A 124 3.12 -7.85 2.40
C TYR A 124 1.86 -8.50 3.02
N PHE A 125 1.40 -7.96 4.15
CA PHE A 125 0.25 -8.44 4.91
C PHE A 125 -1.01 -7.57 4.71
N GLN A 126 -1.06 -6.75 3.66
CA GLN A 126 -2.24 -5.94 3.34
C GLN A 126 -3.50 -6.81 3.25
N LYS A 127 -4.48 -6.58 4.12
CA LYS A 127 -5.68 -7.42 4.23
C LYS A 127 -6.71 -7.11 3.14
N ASP A 128 -7.01 -5.84 2.95
CA ASP A 128 -7.97 -5.30 1.99
C ASP A 128 -7.29 -4.87 0.69
N TRP A 129 -6.30 -5.65 0.25
CA TRP A 129 -5.40 -5.32 -0.84
C TRP A 129 -6.12 -5.01 -2.17
N GLN A 130 -7.27 -5.64 -2.45
CA GLN A 130 -8.06 -5.33 -3.65
C GLN A 130 -8.43 -3.84 -3.67
N ALA A 131 -9.03 -3.36 -2.58
CA ALA A 131 -9.45 -1.98 -2.43
C ALA A 131 -8.25 -1.05 -2.30
N ALA A 132 -7.24 -1.45 -1.52
CA ALA A 132 -6.06 -0.61 -1.27
C ALA A 132 -5.27 -0.33 -2.56
N TYR A 133 -5.04 -1.35 -3.40
CA TYR A 133 -4.18 -1.22 -4.58
C TYR A 133 -4.92 -0.82 -5.84
N TRP A 134 -6.17 -1.25 -5.99
CA TRP A 134 -6.91 -1.11 -7.25
C TRP A 134 -8.21 -0.31 -7.09
N GLY A 135 -8.75 -0.23 -5.88
CA GLY A 135 -10.00 0.48 -5.59
C GLY A 135 -11.15 -0.01 -6.49
N ALA A 136 -11.92 0.94 -7.03
CA ALA A 136 -13.03 0.65 -7.93
C ALA A 136 -12.62 -0.07 -9.23
N ASN A 137 -11.34 -0.04 -9.61
CA ASN A 137 -10.87 -0.70 -10.83
C ASN A 137 -10.77 -2.23 -10.70
N TYR A 138 -10.81 -2.77 -9.48
CA TYR A 138 -10.53 -4.19 -9.23
C TYR A 138 -11.39 -5.14 -10.06
N ALA A 139 -12.72 -4.94 -10.07
CA ALA A 139 -13.64 -5.82 -10.80
C ALA A 139 -13.37 -5.84 -12.31
N ARG A 140 -13.07 -4.68 -12.90
CA ARG A 140 -12.68 -4.57 -14.31
C ARG A 140 -11.37 -5.32 -14.58
N LEU A 141 -10.36 -5.11 -13.73
CA LEU A 141 -9.07 -5.80 -13.87
C LEU A 141 -9.22 -7.31 -13.74
N LEU A 142 -10.05 -7.79 -12.82
CA LEU A 142 -10.33 -9.21 -12.63
C LEU A 142 -10.96 -9.82 -13.89
N SER A 143 -11.95 -9.16 -14.50
CA SER A 143 -12.54 -9.64 -15.75
C SER A 143 -11.54 -9.71 -16.91
N ILE A 144 -10.59 -8.76 -16.97
CA ILE A 144 -9.49 -8.77 -17.95
C ILE A 144 -8.56 -9.94 -17.67
N LYS A 145 -8.16 -10.14 -16.40
CA LYS A 145 -7.30 -11.24 -15.97
C LYS A 145 -7.91 -12.60 -16.35
N GLN A 146 -9.19 -12.80 -16.06
CA GLN A 146 -9.91 -14.04 -16.40
C GLN A 146 -10.01 -14.26 -17.92
N ARG A 147 -10.10 -13.18 -18.71
CA ARG A 147 -10.14 -13.27 -20.18
C ARG A 147 -8.80 -13.73 -20.78
N TYR A 148 -7.69 -13.20 -20.27
CA TYR A 148 -6.37 -13.42 -20.86
C TYR A 148 -5.55 -14.50 -20.15
N ASP A 149 -5.85 -14.81 -18.90
CA ASP A 149 -5.21 -15.85 -18.10
C ASP A 149 -6.26 -16.64 -17.28
N PRO A 150 -7.18 -17.37 -17.94
CA PRO A 150 -8.27 -18.09 -17.28
C PRO A 150 -7.80 -19.23 -16.38
N HIS A 151 -6.58 -19.74 -16.63
CA HIS A 151 -5.94 -20.79 -15.85
C HIS A 151 -5.04 -20.25 -14.73
N GLY A 152 -4.83 -18.93 -14.67
CA GLY A 152 -4.03 -18.26 -13.64
C GLY A 152 -2.55 -18.66 -13.64
N VAL A 153 -1.97 -18.85 -14.83
CA VAL A 153 -0.54 -19.18 -15.00
C VAL A 153 0.35 -18.09 -14.37
N PHE A 154 -0.09 -16.83 -14.41
CA PHE A 154 0.65 -15.72 -13.81
C PHE A 154 0.09 -15.39 -12.43
N PHE A 155 0.71 -15.93 -11.39
CA PHE A 155 0.36 -15.64 -10.00
C PHE A 155 1.35 -14.67 -9.36
N VAL A 156 0.83 -13.69 -8.62
CA VAL A 156 1.60 -12.88 -7.67
C VAL A 156 0.74 -12.66 -6.44
N ARG A 157 1.35 -12.62 -5.25
CA ARG A 157 0.62 -12.36 -4.01
C ARG A 157 0.00 -10.96 -4.04
N HIS A 158 -1.29 -10.90 -3.67
CA HIS A 158 -2.11 -9.68 -3.74
C HIS A 158 -2.18 -9.06 -5.15
N GLY A 159 -1.90 -9.87 -6.18
CA GLY A 159 -2.22 -9.55 -7.56
C GLY A 159 -3.70 -9.78 -7.85
N VAL A 160 -4.17 -9.18 -8.94
CA VAL A 160 -5.54 -9.38 -9.42
C VAL A 160 -5.82 -10.87 -9.66
N GLY A 161 -6.85 -11.40 -9.01
CA GLY A 161 -7.25 -12.82 -9.06
C GLY A 161 -6.44 -13.74 -8.14
N SER A 162 -5.56 -13.21 -7.29
CA SER A 162 -4.76 -14.02 -6.36
C SER A 162 -5.59 -14.62 -5.22
N GLU A 163 -6.79 -14.11 -4.98
CA GLU A 163 -7.76 -14.66 -4.03
C GLU A 163 -8.34 -16.01 -4.46
N ASP A 164 -8.09 -16.49 -5.67
CA ASP A 164 -8.50 -17.82 -6.13
C ASP A 164 -7.44 -18.90 -5.84
N TRP A 165 -6.34 -18.53 -5.17
CA TRP A 165 -5.17 -19.37 -4.97
C TRP A 165 -4.81 -19.52 -3.48
N SER A 166 -4.11 -20.61 -3.16
CA SER A 166 -3.49 -20.82 -1.87
C SER A 166 -2.45 -19.74 -1.55
N ALA A 167 -2.15 -19.55 -0.27
CA ALA A 167 -1.23 -18.50 0.18
C ALA A 167 0.21 -18.66 -0.34
N ASP A 168 0.60 -19.88 -0.69
CA ASP A 168 1.88 -20.20 -1.34
C ASP A 168 1.82 -20.11 -2.88
N GLY A 169 0.64 -19.92 -3.45
CA GLY A 169 0.41 -19.78 -4.89
C GLY A 169 0.49 -21.07 -5.69
N PHE A 170 0.60 -22.24 -5.05
CA PHE A 170 0.78 -23.52 -5.74
C PHE A 170 -0.52 -24.26 -6.07
N THR A 171 -1.63 -23.91 -5.41
CA THR A 171 -2.91 -24.59 -5.57
C THR A 171 -4.01 -23.59 -5.89
N ARG A 172 -4.80 -23.88 -6.93
CA ARG A 172 -6.03 -23.13 -7.20
C ARG A 172 -7.14 -23.68 -6.32
N MET A 173 -7.85 -22.81 -5.63
CA MET A 173 -8.88 -23.23 -4.67
C MET A 173 -10.09 -23.89 -5.34
N ALA A 174 -10.37 -23.57 -6.60
CA ALA A 174 -11.43 -24.23 -7.39
C ALA A 174 -11.10 -25.68 -7.78
N ASP A 175 -9.83 -26.08 -7.74
CA ASP A 175 -9.37 -27.43 -8.10
C ASP A 175 -9.19 -28.32 -6.84
N SER A 176 -9.56 -27.81 -5.67
CA SER A 176 -9.35 -28.45 -4.36
C SER A 176 -10.50 -29.34 -3.89
N ASP A 177 -11.44 -29.67 -4.78
CA ASP A 177 -12.58 -30.57 -4.54
C ASP A 177 -12.29 -32.02 -5.00
#